data_AF-A0A661QLB5-F1
#
_entry.id   AF-A0A661QLB5-F1
#
_cell.length_a   1.000
_cell.length_b   1.000
_cell.length_c   1.000
_cell.angle_alpha   90.00
_cell.angle_beta   90.00
_cell.angle_gamma   90.00
#
_symmetry.space_group_name_H-M   'P 1'
#
loop_
_entity.id
_entity.type
_entity.pdbx_description
1 polymer ?
#
loop_
_entity_poly.entity_id
_entity_poly.type
_entity_poly.pdbx_seq_one_letter_code
_entity_poly.pdbx_strand_id
1 'polypeptide(L)'
;MNGYEMDFRRKMSIKHLIYIILALAILGLGLSFIGCVAKAPSEPDAEKDISSIYTSESEAEPLKPEECGRCHTRIYYLIATEGGKHRIDCRQCHVQFHIYRPGKEPYKEILPKCETCHDQVHGAELVQCSGCHNEVHTPMNIPQGSALEQGCYVCHPKVDKEMKTYLTQHTELDCCACHHTRHGYIPECTECHQPHAVGGMTHIECLTCHPPHKALQVVYPEDIQQESCFGCHRNAYEMLRQSDTKHTALSCTDCHPEKHRAIKRCRECHGEPHGAAMLQKYRVCGQCHGVAHGLSQEKLPSKSGEKTESPHGIGTGDK
;
A
#
# COMPACT_ATOMS: atom_id res chain seq x y z
N MET A 1 -15.70 -81.01 -41.72
CA MET A 1 -17.12 -81.08 -42.09
C MET A 1 -17.72 -79.69 -41.93
N ASN A 2 -18.16 -79.15 -43.06
CA ASN A 2 -19.02 -77.99 -43.38
C ASN A 2 -19.44 -77.00 -42.28
N GLY A 3 -19.33 -75.71 -42.60
CA GLY A 3 -20.06 -74.62 -41.95
C GLY A 3 -19.60 -73.23 -42.39
N TYR A 4 -20.06 -72.78 -43.55
CA TYR A 4 -19.94 -71.39 -44.04
C TYR A 4 -21.06 -70.55 -43.41
N GLU A 5 -20.77 -69.37 -42.88
CA GLU A 5 -21.74 -68.26 -42.87
C GLU A 5 -21.02 -66.90 -42.83
N MET A 6 -21.19 -66.13 -43.90
CA MET A 6 -20.84 -64.71 -43.97
C MET A 6 -22.07 -63.91 -43.57
N ASP A 7 -21.99 -63.06 -42.54
CA ASP A 7 -23.03 -62.07 -42.27
C ASP A 7 -22.56 -60.66 -42.69
N PHE A 8 -23.35 -60.08 -43.60
CA PHE A 8 -23.15 -58.82 -44.29
C PHE A 8 -24.26 -57.88 -43.82
N ARG A 9 -24.05 -57.14 -42.71
CA ARG A 9 -24.96 -56.07 -42.31
C ARG A 9 -24.30 -54.70 -42.27
N ARG A 10 -24.47 -54.05 -43.41
CA ARG A 10 -24.46 -52.60 -43.70
C ARG A 10 -24.67 -51.72 -42.45
N LYS A 11 -23.63 -50.98 -42.07
CA LYS A 11 -23.72 -49.80 -41.18
C LYS A 11 -24.54 -48.72 -41.89
N MET A 12 -25.81 -48.59 -41.56
CA MET A 12 -26.61 -47.43 -41.97
C MET A 12 -26.19 -46.25 -41.11
N SER A 13 -25.52 -45.28 -41.74
CA SER A 13 -24.99 -44.08 -41.09
C SER A 13 -26.11 -43.27 -40.44
N ILE A 14 -25.89 -42.86 -39.19
CA ILE A 14 -26.77 -42.02 -38.34
C ILE A 14 -27.33 -40.80 -39.09
N LYS A 15 -26.63 -40.32 -40.13
CA LYS A 15 -27.08 -39.24 -41.01
C LYS A 15 -28.40 -39.55 -41.76
N HIS A 16 -28.66 -40.81 -42.12
CA HIS A 16 -29.90 -41.19 -42.82
C HIS A 16 -31.12 -41.23 -41.88
N LEU A 17 -30.92 -41.51 -40.59
CA LEU A 17 -31.98 -41.46 -39.60
C LEU A 17 -32.45 -40.02 -39.33
N ILE A 18 -31.51 -39.07 -39.35
CA ILE A 18 -31.78 -37.64 -39.15
C ILE A 18 -32.59 -37.06 -40.33
N TYR A 19 -32.30 -37.46 -41.58
CA TYR A 19 -33.07 -37.00 -42.74
C TYR A 19 -34.50 -37.53 -42.79
N ILE A 20 -34.76 -38.76 -42.31
CA ILE A 20 -36.12 -39.31 -42.24
C ILE A 20 -36.94 -38.62 -41.14
N ILE A 21 -36.33 -38.28 -40.00
CA ILE A 21 -37.01 -37.54 -38.93
C ILE A 21 -37.33 -36.10 -39.37
N LEU A 22 -36.43 -35.44 -40.12
CA LEU A 22 -36.68 -34.10 -40.66
C LEU A 22 -37.77 -34.10 -41.76
N ALA A 23 -37.84 -35.13 -42.60
CA ALA A 23 -38.85 -35.24 -43.64
C ALA A 23 -40.27 -35.48 -43.08
N LEU A 24 -40.40 -36.23 -41.97
CA LEU A 24 -41.69 -36.46 -41.31
C LEU A 24 -42.18 -35.24 -40.50
N ALA A 25 -41.26 -34.41 -39.97
CA ALA A 25 -41.62 -33.16 -39.29
C ALA A 25 -42.18 -32.09 -40.25
N ILE A 26 -41.73 -32.08 -41.50
CA ILE A 26 -42.19 -31.11 -42.51
C ILE A 26 -43.57 -31.50 -43.09
N LEU A 27 -43.93 -32.79 -43.09
CA LEU A 27 -45.22 -33.28 -43.61
C LEU A 27 -46.35 -33.29 -42.56
N GLY A 28 -46.02 -33.15 -41.26
CA GLY A 28 -47.00 -33.02 -40.16
C GLY A 28 -47.53 -31.61 -39.92
N LEU A 29 -47.01 -30.60 -40.62
CA LEU A 29 -47.32 -29.18 -40.40
C LEU A 29 -48.24 -28.57 -41.48
N GLY A 30 -48.89 -29.41 -42.29
CA GLY A 30 -49.68 -29.00 -43.46
C GLY A 30 -51.20 -29.15 -43.39
N LEU A 31 -51.79 -29.58 -42.27
CA LEU A 31 -53.25 -29.81 -42.15
C LEU A 31 -53.79 -29.37 -40.79
N SER A 32 -53.85 -28.05 -40.56
CA SER A 32 -54.69 -27.40 -39.56
C SER A 32 -54.90 -25.93 -39.91
N PHE A 33 -55.45 -25.66 -41.11
CA PHE A 33 -56.05 -24.37 -41.45
C PHE A 33 -57.57 -24.58 -41.61
N ILE A 34 -58.24 -24.83 -40.49
CA ILE A 34 -59.70 -24.64 -40.37
C ILE A 34 -59.87 -23.36 -39.55
N GLY A 35 -60.55 -22.39 -40.16
CA GLY A 35 -60.57 -21.00 -39.76
C GLY A 35 -60.96 -20.76 -38.31
N CYS A 36 -60.02 -20.18 -37.56
CA CYS A 36 -60.39 -19.18 -36.57
C CYS A 36 -60.50 -17.85 -37.32
N VAL A 37 -61.74 -17.42 -37.57
CA VAL A 37 -62.01 -16.01 -37.88
C VAL A 37 -61.42 -15.22 -36.71
N ALA A 38 -60.34 -14.48 -36.98
CA ALA A 38 -59.78 -13.56 -36.02
C ALA A 38 -60.93 -12.62 -35.60
N LYS A 39 -61.27 -12.64 -34.32
CA LYS A 39 -62.09 -11.58 -33.73
C LYS A 39 -61.38 -10.27 -34.08
N ALA A 40 -62.13 -9.32 -34.62
CA ALA A 40 -61.64 -7.98 -34.91
C ALA A 40 -60.77 -7.49 -33.74
N PRO A 41 -59.68 -6.72 -33.99
CA PRO A 41 -58.92 -6.10 -32.92
C PRO A 41 -59.93 -5.43 -32.00
N SER A 42 -59.85 -5.73 -30.70
CA SER A 42 -60.52 -4.88 -29.72
C SER A 42 -60.13 -3.44 -30.04
N GLU A 43 -61.12 -2.56 -29.98
CA GLU A 43 -60.94 -1.10 -30.09
C GLU A 43 -59.66 -0.67 -29.36
N PRO A 44 -58.93 0.35 -29.84
CA PRO A 44 -57.76 0.87 -29.12
C PRO A 44 -58.17 1.05 -27.66
N ASP A 45 -57.50 0.33 -26.76
CA ASP A 45 -57.80 0.31 -25.33
C ASP A 45 -58.19 1.73 -24.91
N ALA A 46 -59.43 1.88 -24.46
CA ALA A 46 -59.96 3.16 -23.98
C ALA A 46 -58.88 3.81 -23.15
N GLU A 47 -58.40 4.97 -23.61
CA GLU A 47 -57.29 5.72 -23.03
C GLU A 47 -57.48 5.73 -21.52
N LYS A 48 -56.70 4.89 -20.83
CA LYS A 48 -56.91 4.60 -19.42
C LYS A 48 -56.79 5.93 -18.71
N ASP A 49 -57.89 6.41 -18.11
CA ASP A 49 -57.96 7.74 -17.52
C ASP A 49 -56.84 7.89 -16.48
N ILE A 50 -55.74 8.52 -16.91
CA ILE A 50 -54.54 8.69 -16.09
C ILE A 50 -54.78 9.71 -14.99
N SER A 51 -55.88 10.46 -14.99
CA SER A 51 -56.20 11.38 -13.89
C SER A 51 -56.41 10.64 -12.57
N SER A 52 -56.80 9.35 -12.63
CA SER A 52 -56.99 8.51 -11.43
C SER A 52 -55.69 8.19 -10.69
N ILE A 53 -54.51 8.43 -11.28
CA ILE A 53 -53.21 8.25 -10.59
C ILE A 53 -52.76 9.51 -9.83
N TYR A 54 -53.47 10.64 -10.03
CA TYR A 54 -53.23 11.91 -9.36
C TYR A 54 -54.43 12.30 -8.49
N THR A 55 -54.99 11.34 -7.77
CA THR A 55 -56.07 11.59 -6.79
C THR A 55 -55.47 11.98 -5.45
N SER A 56 -56.09 12.97 -4.79
CA SER A 56 -55.69 13.46 -3.46
C SER A 56 -55.83 12.44 -2.33
N GLU A 57 -56.33 11.23 -2.64
CA GLU A 57 -56.58 10.15 -1.69
C GLU A 57 -55.50 9.07 -1.71
N SER A 58 -54.59 9.07 -2.69
CA SER A 58 -53.42 8.18 -2.67
C SER A 58 -52.24 8.92 -2.03
N GLU A 59 -51.92 8.57 -0.79
CA GLU A 59 -50.63 8.95 -0.20
C GLU A 59 -49.53 8.24 -1.00
N ALA A 60 -48.79 9.01 -1.80
CA ALA A 60 -47.69 8.46 -2.56
C ALA A 60 -46.66 7.84 -1.60
N GLU A 61 -46.38 6.54 -1.75
CA GLU A 61 -45.32 5.90 -0.99
C GLU A 61 -43.99 6.61 -1.28
N PRO A 62 -43.18 6.90 -0.25
CA PRO A 62 -41.91 7.57 -0.48
C PRO A 62 -40.93 6.63 -1.18
N LEU A 63 -40.18 7.20 -2.14
CA LEU A 63 -39.26 6.46 -3.02
C LEU A 63 -38.29 5.56 -2.26
N LYS A 64 -38.09 4.35 -2.77
CA LYS A 64 -37.06 3.41 -2.31
C LYS A 64 -35.69 3.76 -2.90
N PRO A 65 -34.57 3.39 -2.26
CA PRO A 65 -33.22 3.67 -2.77
C PRO A 65 -32.99 3.18 -4.21
N GLU A 66 -33.57 2.05 -4.61
CA GLU A 66 -33.44 1.51 -5.97
C GLU A 66 -34.08 2.43 -7.00
N GLU A 67 -35.18 3.10 -6.64
CA GLU A 67 -35.88 4.04 -7.51
C GLU A 67 -35.05 5.31 -7.73
N CYS A 68 -34.36 5.80 -6.69
CA CYS A 68 -33.35 6.85 -6.82
C CYS A 68 -32.22 6.40 -7.77
N GLY A 69 -31.79 5.15 -7.66
CA GLY A 69 -30.73 4.55 -8.48
C GLY A 69 -31.06 4.45 -9.97
N ARG A 70 -32.34 4.48 -10.36
CA ARG A 70 -32.74 4.50 -11.78
C ARG A 70 -32.28 5.76 -12.51
N CYS A 71 -32.11 6.87 -11.79
CA CYS A 71 -31.64 8.14 -12.34
C CYS A 71 -30.24 8.51 -11.83
N HIS A 72 -29.94 8.25 -10.55
CA HIS A 72 -28.64 8.52 -9.93
C HIS A 72 -27.75 7.27 -9.92
N THR A 73 -27.62 6.62 -11.07
CA THR A 73 -26.92 5.34 -11.22
C THR A 73 -25.50 5.38 -10.67
N ARG A 74 -24.71 6.41 -11.02
CA ARG A 74 -23.34 6.57 -10.50
C ARG A 74 -23.30 6.58 -8.97
N ILE A 75 -24.13 7.41 -8.33
CA ILE A 75 -24.14 7.56 -6.88
C ILE A 75 -24.63 6.27 -6.21
N TYR A 76 -25.68 5.66 -6.75
CA TYR A 76 -26.20 4.39 -6.26
C TYR A 76 -25.13 3.29 -6.27
N TYR A 77 -24.43 3.13 -7.40
CA TYR A 77 -23.32 2.16 -7.49
C TYR A 77 -22.17 2.52 -6.55
N LEU A 78 -21.80 3.79 -6.48
CA LEU A 78 -20.71 4.27 -5.65
C LEU A 78 -20.97 3.98 -4.15
N ILE A 79 -22.17 4.24 -3.65
CA ILE A 79 -22.55 3.88 -2.27
C ILE A 79 -22.51 2.36 -2.09
N ALA A 80 -23.09 1.61 -3.05
CA ALA A 80 -23.14 0.16 -2.98
C ALA A 80 -21.75 -0.48 -2.94
N THR A 81 -20.76 0.07 -3.63
CA THR A 81 -19.39 -0.47 -3.67
C THR A 81 -18.50 0.11 -2.57
N GLU A 82 -18.54 1.42 -2.36
CA GLU A 82 -17.54 2.17 -1.57
C GLU A 82 -18.12 2.93 -0.36
N GLY A 83 -19.44 2.97 -0.21
CA GLY A 83 -20.09 3.80 0.83
C GLY A 83 -19.83 3.37 2.28
N GLY A 84 -19.28 2.16 2.50
CA GLY A 84 -19.02 1.65 3.84
C GLY A 84 -20.27 1.68 4.72
N LYS A 85 -20.20 2.39 5.86
CA LYS A 85 -21.35 2.57 6.78
C LYS A 85 -22.41 3.56 6.27
N HIS A 86 -22.12 4.34 5.23
CA HIS A 86 -23.07 5.26 4.59
C HIS A 86 -23.93 4.56 3.53
N ARG A 87 -23.93 3.23 3.49
CA ARG A 87 -24.94 2.42 2.77
C ARG A 87 -26.28 2.46 3.51
N ILE A 88 -26.85 3.66 3.57
CA ILE A 88 -28.10 3.99 4.27
C ILE A 88 -29.18 4.37 3.24
N ASP A 89 -30.44 4.42 3.68
CA ASP A 89 -31.52 4.89 2.82
C ASP A 89 -31.29 6.37 2.46
N CYS A 90 -31.42 6.72 1.17
CA CYS A 90 -31.17 8.07 0.67
C CYS A 90 -31.95 9.14 1.46
N ARG A 91 -33.15 8.80 1.94
CA ARG A 91 -34.05 9.69 2.70
C ARG A 91 -33.59 9.95 4.13
N GLN A 92 -32.69 9.13 4.66
CA GLN A 92 -32.10 9.36 5.99
C GLN A 92 -31.13 10.55 5.99
N CYS A 93 -30.61 10.93 4.83
CA CYS A 93 -29.75 12.09 4.65
C CYS A 93 -30.45 13.19 3.85
N HIS A 94 -31.05 12.83 2.70
CA HIS A 94 -31.80 13.74 1.85
C HIS A 94 -33.27 13.81 2.29
N VAL A 95 -33.62 14.83 3.08
CA VAL A 95 -35.02 15.09 3.46
C VAL A 95 -35.77 15.96 2.45
N GLN A 96 -35.04 16.57 1.52
CA GLN A 96 -35.55 17.33 0.40
C GLN A 96 -34.84 16.88 -0.88
N PHE A 97 -35.58 16.78 -1.99
CA PHE A 97 -35.10 16.23 -3.25
C PHE A 97 -35.29 17.22 -4.39
N HIS A 98 -34.39 17.17 -5.38
CA HIS A 98 -34.43 18.00 -6.60
C HIS A 98 -34.53 19.51 -6.34
N ILE A 99 -33.99 19.96 -5.20
CA ILE A 99 -33.98 21.37 -4.80
C ILE A 99 -32.83 22.18 -5.42
N TYR A 100 -31.80 21.52 -5.95
CA TYR A 100 -30.65 22.20 -6.54
C TYR A 100 -31.05 22.93 -7.83
N ARG A 101 -30.83 24.24 -7.86
CA ARG A 101 -31.07 25.10 -9.01
C ARG A 101 -29.76 25.81 -9.38
N PRO A 102 -29.04 25.32 -10.41
CA PRO A 102 -27.78 25.94 -10.85
C PRO A 102 -27.94 27.45 -11.06
N GLY A 103 -27.03 28.23 -10.47
CA GLY A 103 -27.04 29.70 -10.56
C GLY A 103 -28.04 30.43 -9.66
N LYS A 104 -28.88 29.71 -8.92
CA LYS A 104 -29.82 30.30 -7.93
C LYS A 104 -29.53 29.87 -6.51
N GLU A 105 -29.13 28.62 -6.30
CA GLU A 105 -28.84 28.08 -4.98
C GLU A 105 -27.39 27.60 -4.92
N PRO A 106 -26.59 28.05 -3.93
CA PRO A 106 -25.25 27.51 -3.73
C PRO A 106 -25.32 26.04 -3.30
N TYR A 107 -24.66 25.15 -4.03
CA TYR A 107 -24.70 23.71 -3.75
C TYR A 107 -24.32 23.36 -2.30
N LYS A 108 -23.36 24.08 -1.72
CA LYS A 108 -22.91 23.89 -0.33
C LYS A 108 -23.99 24.17 0.73
N GLU A 109 -25.00 24.99 0.41
CA GLU A 109 -26.04 25.41 1.37
C GLU A 109 -27.21 24.45 1.41
N ILE A 110 -27.38 23.64 0.37
CA ILE A 110 -28.43 22.62 0.25
C ILE A 110 -27.96 21.21 0.64
N LEU A 111 -26.65 21.04 0.88
CA LEU A 111 -26.10 19.77 1.34
C LEU A 111 -26.58 19.48 2.77
N PRO A 112 -27.11 18.28 3.04
CA PRO A 112 -27.41 17.86 4.40
C PRO A 112 -26.18 17.97 5.31
N LYS A 113 -26.37 18.46 6.54
CA LYS A 113 -25.28 18.62 7.50
C LYS A 113 -24.88 17.28 8.09
N CYS A 114 -23.58 16.99 8.09
CA CYS A 114 -23.00 15.79 8.70
C CYS A 114 -23.37 15.66 10.19
N GLU A 115 -23.43 16.81 10.87
CA GLU A 115 -23.73 16.99 12.30
C GLU A 115 -25.13 16.51 12.69
N THR A 116 -26.01 16.24 11.72
CA THR A 116 -27.33 15.64 11.97
C THR A 116 -27.23 14.21 12.49
N CYS A 117 -26.15 13.49 12.13
CA CYS A 117 -25.96 12.09 12.49
C CYS A 117 -24.66 11.82 13.27
N HIS A 118 -23.62 12.64 13.07
CA HIS A 118 -22.31 12.42 13.68
C HIS A 118 -21.76 13.71 14.30
N ASP A 119 -21.24 13.62 15.52
CA ASP A 119 -20.54 14.72 16.17
C ASP A 119 -19.18 15.03 15.50
N GLN A 120 -18.44 15.98 16.08
CA GLN A 120 -17.08 16.34 15.67
C GLN A 120 -16.06 15.27 16.10
N VAL A 121 -16.09 14.11 15.43
CA VAL A 121 -15.28 12.93 15.76
C VAL A 121 -13.77 13.13 15.62
N HIS A 122 -13.34 14.19 14.93
CA HIS A 122 -11.94 14.60 14.77
C HIS A 122 -11.55 15.81 15.64
N GLY A 123 -12.43 16.25 16.53
CA GLY A 123 -12.24 17.42 17.37
C GLY A 123 -12.59 18.74 16.68
N ALA A 124 -12.51 19.83 17.45
CA ALA A 124 -12.92 21.17 17.02
C ALA A 124 -11.99 21.80 15.97
N GLU A 125 -10.79 21.25 15.77
CA GLU A 125 -9.82 21.76 14.79
C GLU A 125 -10.13 21.30 13.36
N LEU A 126 -10.91 20.22 13.19
CA LEU A 126 -11.20 19.58 11.90
C LEU A 126 -12.71 19.55 11.59
N VAL A 127 -13.36 20.71 11.69
CA VAL A 127 -14.82 20.85 11.51
C VAL A 127 -15.26 21.05 10.05
N GLN A 128 -14.32 21.29 9.14
CA GLN A 128 -14.62 21.45 7.72
C GLN A 128 -14.65 20.09 7.02
N CYS A 129 -15.68 19.28 7.31
CA CYS A 129 -15.78 17.87 6.91
C CYS A 129 -15.50 17.65 5.41
N SER A 130 -16.13 18.46 4.55
CA SER A 130 -16.01 18.35 3.09
C SER A 130 -14.65 18.80 2.54
N GLY A 131 -13.78 19.39 3.37
CA GLY A 131 -12.40 19.70 2.98
C GLY A 131 -11.58 18.43 2.74
N CYS A 132 -11.85 17.37 3.50
CA CYS A 132 -11.20 16.07 3.35
C CYS A 132 -12.17 15.02 2.77
N HIS A 133 -13.43 15.00 3.23
CA HIS A 133 -14.47 14.09 2.76
C HIS A 133 -15.21 14.70 1.54
N ASN A 134 -14.50 14.83 0.42
CA ASN A 134 -15.01 15.54 -0.75
C ASN A 134 -16.16 14.81 -1.48
N GLU A 135 -16.25 13.48 -1.34
CA GLU A 135 -17.38 12.67 -1.80
C GLU A 135 -18.10 12.09 -0.57
N VAL A 136 -19.19 12.74 -0.18
CA VAL A 136 -19.96 12.42 1.03
C VAL A 136 -20.63 11.04 0.97
N HIS A 137 -20.76 10.47 -0.23
CA HIS A 137 -21.29 9.13 -0.45
C HIS A 137 -20.24 8.04 -0.21
N THR A 138 -18.95 8.39 -0.20
CA THR A 138 -17.82 7.50 0.09
C THR A 138 -16.85 8.16 1.06
N PRO A 139 -17.31 8.50 2.28
CA PRO A 139 -16.54 9.36 3.19
C PRO A 139 -15.19 8.76 3.60
N MET A 140 -14.99 7.45 3.48
CA MET A 140 -13.69 6.82 3.77
C MET A 140 -12.70 6.89 2.59
N ASN A 141 -13.15 7.28 1.40
CA ASN A 141 -12.30 7.52 0.25
C ASN A 141 -11.82 8.98 0.29
N ILE A 142 -10.82 9.24 1.13
CA ILE A 142 -10.25 10.58 1.34
C ILE A 142 -9.05 10.73 0.40
N PRO A 143 -9.18 11.44 -0.73
CA PRO A 143 -8.05 11.68 -1.60
C PRO A 143 -7.07 12.63 -0.93
N GLN A 144 -5.84 12.63 -1.44
CA GLN A 144 -4.86 13.59 -1.00
C GLN A 144 -5.27 15.02 -1.40
N GLY A 145 -4.97 16.00 -0.54
CA GLY A 145 -5.31 17.40 -0.79
C GLY A 145 -4.76 18.34 0.28
N SER A 146 -4.85 19.64 0.00
CA SER A 146 -4.31 20.69 0.88
C SER A 146 -4.92 20.70 2.28
N ALA A 147 -6.21 20.36 2.40
CA ALA A 147 -6.89 20.27 3.69
C ALA A 147 -6.29 19.15 4.57
N LEU A 148 -5.92 18.02 3.97
CA LEU A 148 -5.29 16.92 4.69
C LEU A 148 -3.83 17.24 5.06
N GLU A 149 -3.07 17.83 4.13
CA GLU A 149 -1.67 18.21 4.34
C GLU A 149 -1.49 19.10 5.57
N GLN A 150 -2.35 20.10 5.73
CA GLN A 150 -2.28 21.03 6.86
C GLN A 150 -2.73 20.42 8.20
N GLY A 151 -3.39 19.26 8.18
CA GLY A 151 -4.03 18.65 9.35
C GLY A 151 -3.36 17.38 9.87
N CYS A 152 -2.32 16.86 9.20
CA CYS A 152 -1.70 15.58 9.55
C CYS A 152 -1.29 15.49 11.04
N TYR A 153 -0.72 16.55 11.59
CA TYR A 153 -0.20 16.59 12.96
C TYR A 153 -1.30 16.46 14.04
N VAL A 154 -2.54 16.83 13.72
CA VAL A 154 -3.67 16.75 14.66
C VAL A 154 -3.91 15.29 15.07
N CYS A 155 -3.85 14.38 14.08
CA CYS A 155 -4.03 12.94 14.30
C CYS A 155 -2.71 12.17 14.45
N HIS A 156 -1.61 12.68 13.88
CA HIS A 156 -0.28 12.05 13.91
C HIS A 156 0.77 12.91 14.65
N PRO A 157 0.53 13.32 15.91
CA PRO A 157 1.44 14.23 16.62
C PRO A 157 2.82 13.61 16.90
N LYS A 158 2.88 12.27 17.03
CA LYS A 158 4.15 11.56 17.18
C LYS A 158 5.00 11.65 15.92
N VAL A 159 4.40 11.50 14.73
CA VAL A 159 5.11 11.56 13.45
C VAL A 159 5.62 12.98 13.21
N ASP A 160 4.76 13.98 13.42
CA ASP A 160 5.14 15.40 13.34
C ASP A 160 6.34 15.70 14.27
N LYS A 161 6.28 15.22 15.52
CA LYS A 161 7.39 15.37 16.46
C LYS A 161 8.66 14.67 15.99
N GLU A 162 8.57 13.46 15.44
CA GLU A 162 9.74 12.74 14.93
C GLU A 162 10.40 13.50 13.77
N MET A 163 9.63 13.94 12.78
CA MET A 163 10.13 14.69 11.62
C MET A 163 10.79 16.02 12.01
N LYS A 164 10.26 16.70 13.04
CA LYS A 164 10.83 17.95 13.60
C LYS A 164 12.07 17.70 14.46
N THR A 165 12.21 16.51 15.05
CA THR A 165 13.33 16.18 15.95
C THR A 165 14.51 15.58 15.20
N TYR A 166 14.23 14.66 14.28
CA TYR A 166 15.24 13.88 13.57
C TYR A 166 15.36 14.39 12.14
N LEU A 167 16.05 15.52 11.99
CA LEU A 167 16.18 16.19 10.70
C LEU A 167 16.89 15.29 9.68
N THR A 168 16.25 15.15 8.52
CA THR A 168 16.78 14.48 7.33
C THR A 168 16.38 15.29 6.09
N GLN A 169 16.81 14.86 4.90
CA GLN A 169 16.31 15.47 3.66
C GLN A 169 14.79 15.31 3.49
N HIS A 170 14.17 14.30 4.11
CA HIS A 170 12.72 14.15 4.10
C HIS A 170 11.99 15.23 4.92
N THR A 171 12.67 15.91 5.85
CA THR A 171 12.07 17.01 6.61
C THR A 171 11.77 18.24 5.75
N GLU A 172 12.37 18.34 4.56
CA GLU A 172 12.10 19.40 3.58
C GLU A 172 10.90 19.07 2.68
N LEU A 173 10.33 17.86 2.81
CA LEU A 173 9.19 17.41 2.03
C LEU A 173 7.90 17.52 2.84
N ASP A 174 6.83 17.93 2.16
CA ASP A 174 5.47 17.84 2.66
C ASP A 174 5.07 16.38 2.89
N CYS A 175 4.17 16.12 3.84
CA CYS A 175 3.76 14.77 4.22
C CYS A 175 3.28 13.98 3.00
N CYS A 176 2.51 14.64 2.14
CA CYS A 176 1.97 14.01 0.95
C CYS A 176 2.84 14.08 -0.31
N ALA A 177 4.07 14.59 -0.22
CA ALA A 177 5.09 14.23 -1.21
C ALA A 177 5.38 12.72 -1.16
N CYS A 178 5.35 12.13 0.04
CA CYS A 178 5.54 10.70 0.27
C CYS A 178 4.18 9.98 0.28
N HIS A 179 3.23 10.46 1.08
CA HIS A 179 1.88 9.89 1.21
C HIS A 179 0.92 10.38 0.10
N HIS A 180 1.34 10.28 -1.16
CA HIS A 180 0.78 11.08 -2.27
C HIS A 180 -0.59 10.62 -2.82
N THR A 181 -1.00 9.37 -2.58
CA THR A 181 -2.19 8.81 -3.27
C THR A 181 -3.50 9.16 -2.58
N ARG A 182 -3.60 8.84 -1.29
CA ARG A 182 -4.82 9.01 -0.48
C ARG A 182 -4.44 8.95 0.99
N HIS A 183 -5.34 9.41 1.85
CA HIS A 183 -5.17 9.22 3.29
C HIS A 183 -4.92 7.74 3.63
N GLY A 184 -3.86 7.47 4.39
CA GLY A 184 -3.46 6.11 4.78
C GLY A 184 -2.67 5.33 3.73
N TYR A 185 -2.38 5.91 2.56
CA TYR A 185 -1.40 5.33 1.63
C TYR A 185 -0.01 5.38 2.27
N ILE A 186 0.70 4.26 2.32
CA ILE A 186 2.09 4.19 2.78
C ILE A 186 2.94 3.80 1.56
N PRO A 187 3.87 4.65 1.11
CA PRO A 187 4.69 4.37 -0.06
C PRO A 187 5.78 3.34 0.25
N GLU A 188 6.22 2.65 -0.78
CA GLU A 188 7.41 1.82 -0.73
C GLU A 188 8.66 2.72 -0.81
N CYS A 189 9.72 2.40 -0.06
CA CYS A 189 10.96 3.20 -0.09
C CYS A 189 11.56 3.26 -1.51
N THR A 190 11.37 2.17 -2.25
CA THR A 190 11.91 1.95 -3.60
C THR A 190 11.18 2.71 -4.69
N GLU A 191 10.09 3.43 -4.37
CA GLU A 191 9.49 4.40 -5.29
C GLU A 191 10.47 5.54 -5.61
N CYS A 192 11.40 5.85 -4.70
CA CYS A 192 12.37 6.93 -4.86
C CYS A 192 13.82 6.52 -4.57
N HIS A 193 14.06 5.51 -3.70
CA HIS A 193 15.40 5.13 -3.25
C HIS A 193 15.89 3.84 -3.92
N GLN A 194 17.19 3.78 -4.19
CA GLN A 194 17.83 2.53 -4.62
C GLN A 194 18.18 1.66 -3.41
N PRO A 195 17.93 0.35 -3.47
CA PRO A 195 18.27 -0.58 -2.39
C PRO A 195 19.79 -0.76 -2.25
N HIS A 196 20.25 -1.06 -1.04
CA HIS A 196 21.68 -1.27 -0.76
C HIS A 196 22.19 -2.65 -1.19
N ALA A 197 21.32 -3.67 -1.18
CA ALA A 197 21.70 -5.03 -1.54
C ALA A 197 21.63 -5.24 -3.07
N VAL A 198 22.65 -5.94 -3.59
CA VAL A 198 22.67 -6.38 -4.99
C VAL A 198 21.53 -7.38 -5.21
N GLY A 199 20.64 -7.10 -6.16
CA GLY A 199 19.44 -7.90 -6.42
C GLY A 199 18.15 -7.32 -5.82
N GLY A 200 18.24 -6.23 -5.04
CA GLY A 200 17.10 -5.51 -4.50
C GLY A 200 16.89 -5.72 -3.00
N MET A 201 15.94 -4.96 -2.44
CA MET A 201 15.43 -5.12 -1.08
C MET A 201 13.92 -4.82 -1.10
N THR A 202 13.17 -5.54 -0.28
CA THR A 202 11.78 -5.25 0.03
C THR A 202 11.67 -4.05 0.97
N HIS A 203 10.50 -3.40 1.03
CA HIS A 203 10.29 -2.31 1.99
C HIS A 203 10.49 -2.75 3.45
N ILE A 204 10.06 -3.94 3.83
CA ILE A 204 10.27 -4.47 5.19
C ILE A 204 11.77 -4.57 5.51
N GLU A 205 12.59 -5.02 4.57
CA GLU A 205 14.05 -5.08 4.76
C GLU A 205 14.68 -3.70 4.87
N CYS A 206 14.16 -2.70 4.15
CA CYS A 206 14.57 -1.30 4.33
C CYS A 206 14.25 -0.82 5.75
N LEU A 207 13.05 -1.15 6.26
CA LEU A 207 12.58 -0.75 7.59
C LEU A 207 13.32 -1.44 8.74
N THR A 208 13.96 -2.59 8.50
CA THR A 208 14.85 -3.23 9.49
C THR A 208 15.95 -2.29 9.95
N CYS A 209 16.42 -1.43 9.04
CA CYS A 209 17.50 -0.48 9.30
C CYS A 209 17.02 0.97 9.44
N HIS A 210 16.11 1.41 8.56
CA HIS A 210 15.73 2.81 8.40
C HIS A 210 14.28 3.05 8.81
N PRO A 211 14.01 3.73 9.93
CA PRO A 211 12.64 4.15 10.26
C PRO A 211 12.19 5.33 9.35
N PRO A 212 10.94 5.34 8.85
CA PRO A 212 10.51 6.20 7.73
C PRO A 212 10.48 7.71 8.03
N HIS A 213 10.37 8.11 9.30
CA HIS A 213 10.33 9.53 9.72
C HIS A 213 11.58 9.98 10.49
N LYS A 214 12.61 9.13 10.49
CA LYS A 214 13.88 9.36 11.17
C LYS A 214 14.95 8.45 10.57
N ALA A 215 15.04 8.40 9.24
CA ALA A 215 15.79 7.39 8.49
C ALA A 215 17.28 7.30 8.86
N LEU A 216 17.87 8.39 9.36
CA LEU A 216 19.27 8.40 9.83
C LEU A 216 19.45 7.81 11.23
N GLN A 217 18.37 7.57 11.98
CA GLN A 217 18.38 6.84 13.25
C GLN A 217 18.39 5.33 12.97
N VAL A 218 19.51 4.86 12.42
CA VAL A 218 19.66 3.46 12.01
C VAL A 218 19.56 2.53 13.22
N VAL A 219 18.66 1.56 13.12
CA VAL A 219 18.47 0.48 14.08
C VAL A 219 18.77 -0.86 13.39
N TYR A 220 18.91 -1.94 14.14
CA TYR A 220 18.96 -3.30 13.59
C TYR A 220 18.71 -4.29 14.73
N PRO A 221 18.18 -5.49 14.43
CA PRO A 221 18.04 -6.53 15.43
C PRO A 221 19.41 -7.14 15.78
N GLU A 222 19.51 -7.76 16.96
CA GLU A 222 20.77 -8.36 17.44
C GLU A 222 21.28 -9.50 16.54
N ASP A 223 20.37 -10.22 15.89
CA ASP A 223 20.61 -11.38 15.04
C ASP A 223 20.74 -11.03 13.54
N ILE A 224 20.93 -9.74 13.21
CA ILE A 224 21.13 -9.30 11.84
C ILE A 224 22.32 -10.02 11.20
N GLN A 225 22.13 -10.48 9.97
CA GLN A 225 23.19 -11.16 9.22
C GLN A 225 24.32 -10.18 8.87
N GLN A 226 25.57 -10.64 8.94
CA GLN A 226 26.74 -9.78 8.71
C GLN A 226 26.75 -9.18 7.29
N GLU A 227 26.23 -9.93 6.33
CA GLU A 227 26.11 -9.56 4.93
C GLU A 227 25.18 -8.34 4.75
N SER A 228 24.22 -8.13 5.65
CA SER A 228 23.38 -6.92 5.65
C SER A 228 24.19 -5.65 5.97
N CYS A 229 25.29 -5.77 6.72
CA CYS A 229 26.17 -4.65 7.03
C CYS A 229 27.09 -4.31 5.84
N PHE A 230 27.39 -5.28 4.96
CA PHE A 230 28.28 -5.10 3.81
C PHE A 230 27.82 -3.98 2.86
N GLY A 231 26.51 -3.80 2.69
CA GLY A 231 25.94 -2.77 1.81
C GLY A 231 26.47 -1.36 2.09
N CYS A 232 26.72 -1.03 3.36
CA CYS A 232 27.32 0.25 3.77
C CYS A 232 28.78 0.12 4.24
N HIS A 233 29.18 -1.05 4.77
CA HIS A 233 30.47 -1.28 5.41
C HIS A 233 31.37 -2.26 4.65
N ARG A 234 31.37 -2.20 3.31
CA ARG A 234 32.16 -3.08 2.44
C ARG A 234 33.61 -3.26 2.89
N ASN A 235 34.34 -2.16 3.11
CA ASN A 235 35.76 -2.25 3.47
C ASN A 235 35.99 -2.96 4.81
N ALA A 236 35.17 -2.67 5.82
CA ALA A 236 35.29 -3.30 7.14
C ALA A 236 34.94 -4.79 7.08
N TYR A 237 33.89 -5.14 6.34
CA TYR A 237 33.49 -6.51 6.11
C TYR A 237 34.59 -7.30 5.38
N GLU A 238 35.15 -6.75 4.29
CA GLU A 238 36.22 -7.38 3.52
C GLU A 238 37.50 -7.53 4.35
N MET A 239 37.90 -6.51 5.10
CA MET A 239 39.04 -6.58 6.02
C MET A 239 38.86 -7.71 7.04
N LEU A 240 37.68 -7.79 7.67
CA LEU A 240 37.41 -8.83 8.66
C LEU A 240 37.45 -10.22 8.04
N ARG A 241 36.85 -10.40 6.85
CA ARG A 241 36.83 -11.69 6.16
C ARG A 241 38.20 -12.13 5.64
N GLN A 242 39.11 -11.18 5.38
CA GLN A 242 40.49 -11.46 4.98
C GLN A 242 41.45 -11.64 6.16
N SER A 243 41.03 -11.28 7.38
CA SER A 243 41.84 -11.46 8.58
C SER A 243 42.01 -12.95 8.92
N ASP A 244 43.14 -13.31 9.52
CA ASP A 244 43.44 -14.64 10.04
C ASP A 244 43.21 -14.76 11.56
N THR A 245 42.60 -13.74 12.17
CA THR A 245 42.39 -13.67 13.62
C THR A 245 41.07 -14.31 14.07
N LYS A 246 40.95 -14.61 15.37
CA LYS A 246 39.71 -15.17 15.95
C LYS A 246 38.49 -14.23 15.83
N HIS A 247 38.69 -12.94 15.55
CA HIS A 247 37.58 -12.01 15.35
C HIS A 247 36.76 -12.34 14.09
N THR A 248 37.32 -13.07 13.12
CA THR A 248 36.59 -13.54 11.93
C THR A 248 35.38 -14.43 12.26
N ALA A 249 35.37 -15.05 13.45
CA ALA A 249 34.26 -15.87 13.92
C ALA A 249 33.14 -15.07 14.61
N LEU A 250 33.34 -13.76 14.85
CA LEU A 250 32.34 -12.89 15.48
C LEU A 250 31.40 -12.27 14.45
N SER A 251 30.17 -12.02 14.87
CA SER A 251 29.21 -11.17 14.16
C SER A 251 29.55 -9.70 14.30
N CYS A 252 29.00 -8.87 13.41
CA CYS A 252 29.14 -7.42 13.52
C CYS A 252 28.53 -6.91 14.83
N THR A 253 27.41 -7.49 15.28
CA THR A 253 26.67 -7.08 16.48
C THR A 253 27.38 -7.47 17.79
N ASP A 254 28.27 -8.46 17.80
CA ASP A 254 29.10 -8.79 18.96
C ASP A 254 29.99 -7.61 19.41
N CYS A 255 30.46 -6.83 18.42
CA CYS A 255 31.28 -5.63 18.61
C CYS A 255 30.46 -4.33 18.50
N HIS A 256 29.37 -4.33 17.73
CA HIS A 256 28.49 -3.18 17.49
C HIS A 256 27.07 -3.44 18.03
N PRO A 257 26.88 -3.51 19.35
CA PRO A 257 25.62 -3.94 19.95
C PRO A 257 24.55 -2.84 19.93
N GLU A 258 23.29 -3.24 20.04
CA GLU A 258 22.08 -2.43 20.29
C GLU A 258 21.71 -1.38 19.22
N LYS A 259 22.63 -0.50 18.84
CA LYS A 259 22.37 0.62 17.92
C LYS A 259 23.55 0.92 17.04
N HIS A 260 23.25 1.41 15.84
CA HIS A 260 24.28 1.85 14.91
C HIS A 260 25.22 2.88 15.54
N ARG A 261 26.52 2.77 15.21
CA ARG A 261 27.64 3.53 15.79
C ARG A 261 27.97 3.22 17.26
N ALA A 262 27.27 2.30 17.92
CA ALA A 262 27.77 1.74 19.17
C ALA A 262 28.97 0.84 18.87
N ILE A 263 30.01 0.93 19.69
CA ILE A 263 31.22 0.12 19.56
C ILE A 263 31.66 -0.31 20.95
N LYS A 264 31.79 -1.63 21.14
CA LYS A 264 32.35 -2.23 22.35
C LYS A 264 33.85 -1.92 22.44
N ARG A 265 34.33 -1.57 23.63
CA ARG A 265 35.78 -1.35 23.85
C ARG A 265 36.51 -2.69 23.91
N CYS A 266 37.73 -2.74 23.38
CA CYS A 266 38.54 -3.98 23.37
C CYS A 266 38.65 -4.63 24.76
N ARG A 267 38.83 -3.83 25.81
CA ARG A 267 38.96 -4.29 27.20
C ARG A 267 37.72 -4.99 27.76
N GLU A 268 36.55 -4.79 27.16
CA GLU A 268 35.32 -5.46 27.62
C GLU A 268 35.36 -6.97 27.36
N CYS A 269 36.13 -7.40 26.36
CA CYS A 269 36.37 -8.83 26.09
C CYS A 269 37.79 -9.27 26.50
N HIS A 270 38.79 -8.38 26.37
CA HIS A 270 40.20 -8.74 26.57
C HIS A 270 40.78 -8.36 27.94
N GLY A 271 40.05 -7.59 28.76
CA GLY A 271 40.57 -7.05 30.01
C GLY A 271 41.77 -6.12 29.79
N GLU A 272 42.76 -6.23 30.65
CA GLU A 272 43.99 -5.42 30.64
C GLU A 272 45.22 -6.33 30.46
N PRO A 273 45.54 -6.73 29.21
CA PRO A 273 46.64 -7.66 28.95
C PRO A 273 48.04 -7.05 29.12
N HIS A 274 48.13 -5.73 29.30
CA HIS A 274 49.38 -5.00 29.50
C HIS A 274 49.43 -4.32 30.86
N GLY A 275 50.64 -4.06 31.36
CA GLY A 275 50.84 -3.35 32.63
C GLY A 275 50.39 -1.89 32.58
N ALA A 276 50.06 -1.33 33.75
CA ALA A 276 49.46 0.00 33.90
C ALA A 276 50.23 1.14 33.19
N ALA A 277 51.57 1.10 33.21
CA ALA A 277 52.40 2.12 32.53
C ALA A 277 52.16 2.18 31.02
N MET A 278 51.95 1.02 30.37
CA MET A 278 51.68 0.95 28.93
C MET A 278 50.27 1.45 28.61
N LEU A 279 49.27 1.02 29.39
CA LEU A 279 47.88 1.44 29.22
C LEU A 279 47.66 2.93 29.51
N GLN A 280 48.45 3.51 30.42
CA GLN A 280 48.43 4.94 30.70
C GLN A 280 49.02 5.76 29.55
N LYS A 281 50.10 5.27 28.92
CA LYS A 281 50.76 5.92 27.79
C LYS A 281 49.98 5.76 26.48
N TYR A 282 49.39 4.58 26.22
CA TYR A 282 48.67 4.24 25.01
C TYR A 282 47.22 3.86 25.35
N ARG A 283 46.33 4.85 25.25
CA ARG A 283 44.92 4.69 25.66
C ARG A 283 44.04 3.98 24.64
N VAL A 284 44.53 3.79 23.41
CA VAL A 284 43.81 3.18 22.30
C VAL A 284 44.60 1.99 21.78
N CYS A 285 44.10 0.78 22.02
CA CYS A 285 44.79 -0.47 21.66
C CYS A 285 45.18 -0.51 20.17
N GLY A 286 44.34 0.05 19.31
CA GLY A 286 44.56 0.06 17.86
C GLY A 286 45.72 0.93 17.37
N GLN A 287 46.35 1.73 18.23
CA GLN A 287 47.58 2.46 17.89
C GLN A 287 48.74 1.51 17.55
N CYS A 288 48.74 0.31 18.14
CA CYS A 288 49.74 -0.73 17.84
C CYS A 288 49.11 -1.97 17.22
N HIS A 289 47.90 -2.35 17.65
CA HIS A 289 47.25 -3.57 17.20
C HIS A 289 46.36 -3.40 15.96
N GLY A 290 46.17 -2.18 15.45
CA GLY A 290 45.23 -1.92 14.35
C GLY A 290 43.77 -1.97 14.79
N VAL A 291 42.85 -2.05 13.83
CA VAL A 291 41.40 -2.09 14.10
C VAL A 291 40.91 -3.52 14.28
N ALA A 292 39.79 -3.73 14.98
CA ALA A 292 39.23 -5.06 15.21
C ALA A 292 38.95 -5.85 13.91
N HIS A 293 38.60 -5.14 12.83
CA HIS A 293 38.40 -5.73 11.50
C HIS A 293 39.69 -6.21 10.82
N GLY A 294 40.85 -5.72 11.25
CA GLY A 294 42.12 -5.99 10.59
C GLY A 294 43.23 -5.66 11.55
N LEU A 295 43.42 -6.54 12.54
CA LEU A 295 44.50 -6.38 13.49
C LEU A 295 45.82 -6.48 12.73
N SER A 296 46.73 -5.53 12.97
CA SER A 296 48.06 -5.55 12.38
C SER A 296 48.81 -6.78 12.88
N GLN A 297 48.94 -7.78 12.01
CA GLN A 297 49.97 -8.81 12.10
C GLN A 297 51.30 -8.17 11.64
N GLU A 298 51.78 -7.14 12.33
CA GLU A 298 53.19 -6.81 12.19
C GLU A 298 53.98 -7.96 12.80
N LYS A 299 54.51 -8.85 11.95
CA LYS A 299 55.78 -9.49 12.23
C LYS A 299 56.75 -8.35 12.58
N LEU A 300 56.95 -8.13 13.88
CA LEU A 300 57.86 -7.13 14.42
C LEU A 300 59.13 -7.11 13.56
N PRO A 301 59.45 -5.99 12.88
CA PRO A 301 60.70 -5.89 12.18
C PRO A 301 61.83 -5.97 13.21
N SER A 302 62.71 -6.97 13.06
CA SER A 302 64.00 -6.97 13.74
C SER A 302 64.68 -5.65 13.45
N LYS A 303 65.11 -4.95 14.51
CA LYS A 303 65.86 -3.69 14.44
C LYS A 303 66.91 -3.69 13.32
N SER A 304 66.70 -2.89 12.29
CA SER A 304 67.75 -2.15 11.59
C SER A 304 67.07 -1.06 10.80
N GLY A 305 67.14 0.16 11.33
CA GLY A 305 66.46 1.31 10.77
C GLY A 305 67.10 1.74 9.45
N GLU A 306 66.24 2.05 8.48
CA GLU A 306 66.56 3.02 7.46
C GLU A 306 65.33 3.91 7.28
N LYS A 307 65.53 5.21 7.50
CA LYS A 307 64.50 6.23 7.45
C LYS A 307 64.21 6.54 5.98
N THR A 308 62.94 6.49 5.60
CA THR A 308 62.45 7.29 4.47
C THR A 308 61.18 8.01 4.90
N GLU A 309 61.28 9.33 4.93
CA GLU A 309 60.16 10.25 5.16
C GLU A 309 59.22 10.21 3.94
N SER A 310 57.92 10.35 4.19
CA SER A 310 56.99 10.82 3.17
C SER A 310 55.98 11.78 3.79
N PRO A 311 55.64 12.89 3.11
CA PRO A 311 54.84 13.97 3.65
C PRO A 311 53.36 13.62 3.50
N HIS A 312 52.48 14.09 4.39
CA HIS A 312 51.15 14.56 3.99
C HIS A 312 50.57 15.46 5.10
N GLY A 313 50.29 16.68 4.68
CA GLY A 313 49.79 17.77 5.51
C GLY A 313 48.32 17.61 5.89
N ILE A 314 48.02 18.20 7.03
CA ILE A 314 46.69 18.36 7.60
C ILE A 314 46.02 19.53 6.85
N GLY A 315 44.94 19.24 6.13
CA GLY A 315 44.02 20.24 5.61
C GLY A 315 42.84 20.39 6.55
N THR A 316 42.82 21.47 7.33
CA THR A 316 41.63 22.01 8.00
C THR A 316 40.76 22.72 6.98
N GLY A 317 39.48 22.36 6.89
CA GLY A 317 38.51 23.05 6.03
C GLY A 317 37.27 23.41 6.82
N ASP A 318 37.19 24.66 7.24
CA ASP A 318 35.94 25.36 7.56
C ASP A 318 35.09 25.51 6.29
N LYS A 319 33.83 25.08 6.36
CA LYS A 319 32.61 25.76 5.89
C LYS A 319 31.39 24.87 6.07
#